data_AF-A0A417LNB1-F1
#
_entry.id   AF-A0A417LNB1-F1
#
_cell.length_a   1.000
_cell.length_b   1.000
_cell.length_c   1.000
_cell.angle_alpha   90.00
_cell.angle_beta   90.00
_cell.angle_gamma   90.00
#
_symmetry.space_group_name_H-M   'P 1'
#
loop_
_entity.id
_entity.type
_entity.pdbx_description
1 polymer ?
#
loop_
_entity_poly.entity_id
_entity_poly.type
_entity_poly.pdbx_seq_one_letter_code
_entity_poly.pdbx_strand_id
1 'polypeptide(L)'
;MDWIILTIFEYIFTFFVETASFEIVFPKGGCFIAQIIGRCYNANINKFLKEEQDMKKKVIGVLLATAMAFGLAACGNSAGGEAVKQETEKAEEAKSETKEEKSGEVTTVTLWSFKAEDNDPTASSSRLKKLIDDFNASHEDIQVEVSFGKTYDNVVTAIASQDTPDLFDMYWQYASPLAARGALYDLTEFVENDAEFEKADFLERVWDLCTVDGKIYSIPNLASSSFAVYNKNVLKEAGWENFPTTFEDMIQCAKDCYDLESTSMGMNPLSPWLDNVLWPSMTEASWNDADGNPVFDSEAMRLAYSAQKELIDYQGGYAVATGWESDFGPARGSVTDPILTGEAGFLLLPDSAISSIYNAGVEAGYAYGEDWGIARVPGKSMFTAAVYEMNAKTKNPEASWEVMSYLNSKEAMTYLAEGEKGVGALMPRKSALDALLEKEGVCDALKEVAVLLKEADLQSFPMSGYVNEYLGAIGNNMTAYMEGTMDMDTAVSNIQEEVQAAADAFNGK
;
A
#
# COMPACT_ATOMS: atom_id res chain seq x y z
N MET A 1 -41.77 22.32 -29.66
CA MET A 1 -42.51 21.41 -28.76
C MET A 1 -41.71 21.13 -27.48
N ASP A 2 -40.44 21.52 -27.45
CA ASP A 2 -39.48 21.19 -26.39
C ASP A 2 -39.48 22.14 -25.19
N TRP A 3 -40.04 23.35 -25.32
CA TRP A 3 -40.09 24.30 -24.21
C TRP A 3 -41.20 23.99 -23.20
N ILE A 4 -42.32 23.40 -23.65
CA ILE A 4 -43.44 23.00 -22.77
C ILE A 4 -43.07 21.77 -21.93
N ILE A 5 -42.19 20.90 -22.43
CA ILE A 5 -41.73 19.69 -21.71
C ILE A 5 -40.78 20.07 -20.57
N LEU A 6 -39.91 21.07 -20.77
CA LEU A 6 -39.00 21.58 -19.74
C LEU A 6 -39.75 22.28 -18.58
N THR A 7 -40.78 23.07 -18.87
CA THR A 7 -41.57 23.74 -17.82
C THR A 7 -42.43 22.77 -17.01
N ILE A 8 -42.89 21.66 -17.60
CA ILE A 8 -43.61 20.60 -16.88
C ILE A 8 -42.65 19.78 -16.00
N PHE A 9 -41.40 19.59 -16.43
CA PHE A 9 -40.40 18.83 -15.66
C PHE A 9 -39.92 19.59 -14.41
N GLU A 10 -39.70 20.91 -14.49
CA GLU A 10 -39.33 21.71 -13.31
C GLU A 10 -40.47 21.81 -12.27
N TYR A 11 -41.73 21.83 -12.72
CA TYR A 11 -42.88 21.83 -11.82
C TYR A 11 -43.06 20.49 -11.09
N ILE A 12 -42.77 19.36 -11.74
CA ILE A 12 -42.83 18.03 -11.12
C ILE A 12 -41.66 17.84 -10.14
N PHE A 13 -40.48 18.35 -10.46
CA PHE A 13 -39.29 18.21 -9.62
C PHE A 13 -39.40 19.03 -8.32
N THR A 14 -40.01 20.21 -8.38
CA THR A 14 -40.21 21.05 -7.18
C THR A 14 -41.33 20.51 -6.28
N PHE A 15 -42.34 19.82 -6.84
CA PHE A 15 -43.47 19.30 -6.05
C PHE A 15 -43.16 17.98 -5.32
N PHE A 16 -42.17 17.20 -5.77
CA PHE A 16 -41.83 15.90 -5.18
C PHE A 16 -40.76 15.95 -4.07
N VAL A 17 -40.00 17.05 -3.96
CA VAL A 17 -38.91 17.15 -2.97
C VAL A 17 -39.41 17.56 -1.57
N GLU A 18 -40.63 18.10 -1.43
CA GLU A 18 -41.10 18.63 -0.14
C GLU A 18 -42.12 17.78 0.63
N THR A 19 -42.62 16.63 0.14
CA THR A 19 -43.56 15.82 0.94
C THR A 19 -43.41 14.31 0.81
N ALA A 20 -43.08 13.70 1.95
CA ALA A 20 -43.46 12.37 2.43
C ALA A 20 -42.78 11.11 1.87
N SER A 21 -42.26 10.33 2.81
CA SER A 21 -41.89 8.92 2.76
C SER A 21 -43.01 8.05 2.15
N PHE A 22 -42.68 7.19 1.18
CA PHE A 22 -43.48 6.00 0.86
C PHE A 22 -42.57 4.85 0.38
N GLU A 23 -42.73 3.68 0.99
CA GLU A 23 -42.24 2.40 0.47
C GLU A 23 -42.96 2.07 -0.84
N ILE A 24 -42.21 1.69 -1.88
CA ILE A 24 -42.77 1.16 -3.12
C ILE A 24 -42.58 -0.37 -3.11
N VAL A 25 -43.69 -1.09 -2.91
CA VAL A 25 -43.76 -2.54 -3.14
C VAL A 25 -44.08 -2.80 -4.62
N PHE A 26 -43.18 -3.45 -5.34
CA PHE A 26 -43.43 -3.88 -6.72
C PHE A 26 -43.96 -5.33 -6.77
N PRO A 27 -45.10 -5.61 -7.45
CA PRO A 27 -45.51 -6.98 -7.73
C PRO A 27 -44.67 -7.58 -8.87
N LYS A 28 -44.47 -8.90 -8.79
CA LYS A 28 -43.64 -9.72 -9.69
C LYS A 28 -43.91 -9.40 -11.18
N GLY A 29 -42.92 -8.78 -11.85
CA GLY A 29 -42.93 -8.51 -13.30
C GLY A 29 -42.24 -7.22 -13.76
N GLY A 30 -41.80 -6.34 -12.85
CA GLY A 30 -41.33 -4.97 -13.18
C GLY A 30 -39.87 -4.78 -13.61
N CYS A 31 -39.06 -5.84 -13.78
CA CYS A 31 -37.60 -5.68 -13.91
C CYS A 31 -37.14 -5.05 -15.25
N PHE A 32 -37.93 -5.18 -16.33
CA PHE A 32 -37.50 -4.74 -17.66
C PHE A 32 -37.63 -3.22 -17.90
N ILE A 33 -38.66 -2.59 -17.32
CA ILE A 33 -38.89 -1.14 -17.48
C ILE A 33 -37.92 -0.33 -16.62
N ALA A 34 -37.60 -0.80 -15.41
CA ALA A 34 -36.62 -0.17 -14.52
C ALA A 34 -35.20 -0.16 -15.15
N GLN A 35 -34.81 -1.25 -15.81
CA GLN A 35 -33.52 -1.33 -16.50
C GLN A 35 -33.44 -0.39 -17.72
N ILE A 36 -34.53 -0.21 -18.47
CA ILE A 36 -34.57 0.73 -19.61
C ILE A 36 -34.50 2.18 -19.12
N ILE A 37 -35.24 2.52 -18.06
CA ILE A 37 -35.21 3.88 -17.49
C ILE A 37 -33.83 4.18 -16.90
N GLY A 38 -33.21 3.23 -16.19
CA GLY A 38 -31.85 3.39 -15.64
C GLY A 38 -30.78 3.55 -16.73
N ARG A 39 -30.88 2.81 -17.85
CA ARG A 39 -29.97 2.97 -18.99
C ARG A 39 -30.13 4.31 -19.71
N CYS A 40 -31.35 4.81 -19.86
CA CYS A 40 -31.61 6.12 -20.43
C CYS A 40 -31.15 7.26 -19.50
N TYR A 41 -31.28 7.09 -18.19
CA TYR A 41 -30.82 8.05 -17.19
C TYR A 41 -29.28 8.15 -17.16
N ASN A 42 -28.58 7.02 -17.13
CA ASN A 42 -27.11 6.97 -17.17
C ASN A 42 -26.53 7.50 -18.49
N ALA A 43 -27.16 7.24 -19.64
CA ALA A 43 -26.70 7.76 -20.92
C ALA A 43 -26.78 9.30 -21.00
N ASN A 44 -27.83 9.90 -20.43
CA ASN A 44 -28.00 11.35 -20.41
C ASN A 44 -27.06 12.04 -19.40
N ILE A 45 -26.82 11.43 -18.24
CA ILE A 45 -25.84 11.94 -17.26
C ILE A 45 -24.42 11.91 -17.84
N ASN A 46 -24.02 10.81 -18.46
CA ASN A 46 -22.68 10.70 -19.06
C ASN A 46 -22.47 11.70 -20.21
N LYS A 47 -23.53 12.01 -20.96
CA LYS A 47 -23.49 13.07 -21.98
C LYS A 47 -23.31 14.46 -21.35
N PHE A 48 -24.05 14.76 -20.28
CA PHE A 48 -23.97 16.04 -19.57
C PHE A 48 -22.58 16.24 -18.91
N LEU A 49 -22.04 15.21 -18.25
CA LEU A 49 -20.71 15.25 -17.62
C LEU A 49 -19.59 15.44 -18.66
N LYS A 50 -19.73 14.85 -19.84
CA LYS A 50 -18.78 15.02 -20.94
C LYS A 50 -18.83 16.43 -21.52
N GLU A 51 -20.03 17.00 -21.69
CA GLU A 51 -20.22 18.39 -22.12
C GLU A 51 -19.66 19.38 -21.09
N GLU A 52 -19.78 19.10 -19.79
CA GLU A 52 -19.19 19.90 -18.71
C GLU A 52 -17.65 19.84 -18.69
N GLN A 53 -17.06 18.64 -18.86
CA GLN A 53 -15.61 18.49 -18.99
C GLN A 53 -15.04 19.21 -20.22
N ASP A 54 -15.73 19.12 -21.36
CA ASP A 54 -15.31 19.81 -22.59
C ASP A 54 -15.44 21.34 -22.45
N MET A 55 -16.44 21.83 -21.71
CA MET A 55 -16.57 23.25 -21.39
C MET A 55 -15.44 23.73 -20.46
N LYS A 56 -15.10 22.95 -19.41
CA LYS A 56 -13.98 23.23 -18.49
C LYS A 56 -12.63 23.26 -19.24
N LYS A 57 -12.39 22.33 -20.15
CA LYS A 57 -11.18 22.31 -21.01
C LYS A 57 -11.09 23.54 -21.92
N LYS A 58 -12.21 24.00 -22.48
CA LYS A 58 -12.26 25.23 -23.29
C LYS A 58 -12.00 26.50 -22.46
N VAL A 59 -12.53 26.57 -21.24
CA VAL A 59 -12.29 27.71 -20.32
C VAL A 59 -10.83 27.77 -19.86
N ILE A 60 -10.22 26.62 -19.54
CA ILE A 60 -8.79 26.53 -19.19
C ILE A 60 -7.90 26.90 -20.39
N GLY A 61 -8.25 26.47 -21.60
CA GLY A 61 -7.55 26.84 -22.83
C GLY A 61 -7.57 28.35 -23.13
N VAL A 62 -8.69 29.03 -22.85
CA VAL A 62 -8.81 30.49 -23.04
C VAL A 62 -8.03 31.27 -21.96
N LEU A 63 -7.96 30.76 -20.72
CA LEU A 63 -7.17 31.37 -19.65
C LEU A 63 -5.66 31.27 -19.90
N LEU A 64 -5.17 30.13 -20.41
CA LEU A 64 -3.76 29.94 -20.78
C LEU A 64 -3.33 30.79 -22.00
N ALA A 65 -4.22 31.01 -22.96
CA ALA A 65 -3.97 31.88 -24.10
C ALA A 65 -3.90 33.37 -23.72
N THR A 66 -4.55 33.78 -22.63
CA THR A 66 -4.55 35.17 -22.16
C THR A 66 -3.30 35.50 -21.34
N ALA A 67 -2.71 34.52 -20.65
CA ALA A 67 -1.46 34.69 -19.90
C ALA A 67 -0.22 34.86 -20.79
N MET A 68 -0.21 34.30 -22.00
CA MET A 68 0.90 34.47 -22.96
C MET A 68 0.91 35.84 -23.67
N ALA A 69 -0.17 36.63 -23.58
CA ALA A 69 -0.27 37.94 -24.23
C ALA A 69 0.30 39.12 -23.40
N PHE A 70 0.65 38.91 -22.13
CA PHE A 70 1.18 39.96 -21.24
C PHE A 70 2.70 39.89 -20.98
N GLY A 71 3.41 38.90 -21.53
CA GLY A 71 4.84 38.68 -21.28
C GLY A 71 5.84 39.42 -22.17
N LEU A 72 5.40 40.28 -23.11
CA LEU A 72 6.28 40.85 -24.15
C LEU A 72 6.44 42.39 -24.12
N ALA A 73 6.18 43.04 -22.99
CA ALA A 73 6.42 44.48 -22.84
C ALA A 73 7.21 44.83 -21.59
N ALA A 74 8.48 44.41 -21.52
CA ALA A 74 9.49 45.02 -20.65
C ALA A 74 10.93 44.73 -21.12
N CYS A 75 11.28 45.13 -22.36
CA CYS A 75 12.65 45.58 -22.65
C CYS A 75 12.85 46.88 -21.84
N GLY A 76 13.89 47.08 -21.04
CA GLY A 76 15.30 47.05 -21.42
C GLY A 76 15.83 48.50 -21.35
N ASN A 77 16.85 48.77 -20.54
CA ASN A 77 17.74 49.91 -20.77
C ASN A 77 19.10 49.68 -20.08
N SER A 78 20.14 49.72 -20.90
CA SER A 78 21.56 49.63 -20.55
C SER A 78 22.23 50.99 -20.78
N ALA A 79 23.01 51.49 -19.81
CA ALA A 79 24.04 52.50 -20.06
C ALA A 79 25.08 52.59 -18.91
N GLY A 80 26.31 52.15 -19.21
CA GLY A 80 27.55 52.92 -19.00
C GLY A 80 28.21 53.05 -17.61
N GLY A 81 29.29 52.30 -17.39
CA GLY A 81 30.65 52.88 -17.45
C GLY A 81 31.38 53.31 -16.16
N GLU A 82 32.44 52.54 -15.85
CA GLU A 82 33.78 52.92 -15.37
C GLU A 82 34.18 53.01 -13.87
N ALA A 83 35.19 52.16 -13.56
CA ALA A 83 36.46 52.42 -12.85
C ALA A 83 36.45 52.66 -11.32
N VAL A 84 37.45 52.28 -10.49
CA VAL A 84 38.55 51.29 -10.39
C VAL A 84 39.31 51.66 -9.09
N LYS A 85 39.88 50.65 -8.40
CA LYS A 85 41.09 50.64 -7.51
C LYS A 85 41.04 50.89 -5.98
N GLN A 86 41.63 49.88 -5.32
CA GLN A 86 42.63 49.89 -4.21
C GLN A 86 42.14 50.39 -2.82
N GLU A 87 42.52 49.81 -1.69
CA GLU A 87 43.72 49.02 -1.34
C GLU A 87 43.51 48.26 -0.02
N THR A 88 44.33 47.22 0.15
CA THR A 88 44.48 46.31 1.28
C THR A 88 45.24 46.97 2.45
N GLU A 89 44.90 46.67 3.72
CA GLU A 89 45.79 46.08 4.76
C GLU A 89 45.37 46.37 6.23
N LYS A 90 45.24 45.25 6.97
CA LYS A 90 45.65 44.96 8.37
C LYS A 90 45.27 45.90 9.53
N ALA A 91 44.49 45.34 10.45
CA ALA A 91 44.87 45.25 11.87
C ALA A 91 44.11 44.09 12.55
N GLU A 92 44.88 43.11 13.01
CA GLU A 92 44.45 42.02 13.89
C GLU A 92 44.38 42.51 15.34
N GLU A 93 43.47 41.88 16.09
CA GLU A 93 43.41 41.71 17.55
C GLU A 93 43.03 42.90 18.45
N ALA A 94 41.75 42.91 18.83
CA ALA A 94 41.36 43.00 20.24
C ALA A 94 40.16 42.08 20.50
N LYS A 95 40.42 40.95 21.17
CA LYS A 95 39.40 40.10 21.78
C LYS A 95 38.57 40.93 22.77
N SER A 96 37.26 41.00 22.54
CA SER A 96 36.27 41.12 23.60
C SER A 96 35.22 40.04 23.34
N GLU A 97 35.14 39.11 24.28
CA GLU A 97 34.12 38.09 24.36
C GLU A 97 32.74 38.72 24.21
N THR A 98 32.07 38.38 23.12
CA THR A 98 30.61 38.41 23.06
C THR A 98 30.24 37.00 22.64
N LYS A 99 29.55 36.28 23.52
CA LYS A 99 28.79 35.09 23.15
C LYS A 99 27.86 35.53 22.01
N GLU A 100 28.21 35.20 20.78
CA GLU A 100 27.25 35.15 19.70
C GLU A 100 26.34 33.97 20.02
N GLU A 101 25.17 34.28 20.59
CA GLU A 101 23.98 33.47 20.40
C GLU A 101 23.85 33.23 18.90
N LYS A 102 23.99 31.97 18.46
CA LYS A 102 23.43 31.55 17.19
C LYS A 102 21.94 31.88 17.28
N SER A 103 21.52 32.93 16.61
CA SER A 103 20.15 33.08 16.14
C SER A 103 19.87 31.83 15.29
N GLY A 104 19.28 30.80 15.90
CA GLY A 104 19.13 29.46 15.33
C GLY A 104 18.31 29.53 14.05
N GLU A 105 18.98 29.27 12.92
CA GLU A 105 18.27 28.99 11.68
C GLU A 105 17.61 27.62 11.87
N VAL A 106 16.27 27.62 11.92
CA VAL A 106 15.47 26.39 12.03
C VAL A 106 15.64 25.60 10.74
N THR A 107 16.06 24.34 10.87
CA THR A 107 16.24 23.44 9.72
C THR A 107 14.90 22.80 9.36
N THR A 108 14.40 23.04 8.15
CA THR A 108 13.21 22.34 7.64
C THR A 108 13.60 21.03 6.96
N VAL A 109 13.01 19.92 7.41
CA VAL A 109 13.09 18.60 6.79
C VAL A 109 11.77 18.32 6.07
N THR A 110 11.84 18.04 4.78
CA THR A 110 10.66 17.72 3.96
C THR A 110 10.43 16.21 3.87
N LEU A 111 9.21 15.76 4.14
CA LEU A 111 8.81 14.36 4.05
C LEU A 111 7.69 14.18 3.02
N TRP A 112 7.87 13.28 2.05
CA TRP A 112 6.79 12.86 1.16
C TRP A 112 6.24 11.50 1.55
N SER A 113 4.92 11.38 1.61
CA SER A 113 4.26 10.13 1.96
C SER A 113 3.30 9.63 0.91
N PHE A 114 3.34 8.32 0.65
CA PHE A 114 2.41 7.66 -0.26
C PHE A 114 0.99 7.51 0.31
N LYS A 115 0.84 7.69 1.63
CA LYS A 115 -0.45 7.58 2.30
C LYS A 115 -1.36 8.71 1.81
N ALA A 116 -2.62 8.37 1.52
CA ALA A 116 -3.63 9.39 1.22
C ALA A 116 -3.86 10.26 2.47
N GLU A 117 -4.01 11.57 2.26
CA GLU A 117 -4.38 12.46 3.35
C GLU A 117 -5.80 12.14 3.81
N ASP A 118 -5.95 11.87 5.10
CA ASP A 118 -7.22 11.57 5.72
C ASP A 118 -7.23 12.17 7.12
N ASN A 119 -8.36 12.75 7.51
CA ASN A 119 -8.58 13.37 8.82
C ASN A 119 -9.26 12.43 9.82
N ASP A 120 -9.64 11.22 9.41
CA ASP A 120 -10.11 10.20 10.33
C ASP A 120 -8.97 9.81 11.28
N PRO A 121 -9.16 9.88 12.62
CA PRO A 121 -8.12 9.57 13.59
C PRO A 121 -7.64 8.10 13.54
N THR A 122 -8.42 7.21 12.93
CA THR A 122 -8.04 5.81 12.67
C THR A 122 -7.13 5.64 11.45
N ALA A 123 -7.05 6.64 10.57
CA ALA A 123 -6.22 6.57 9.37
C ALA A 123 -4.72 6.69 9.72
N SER A 124 -3.90 5.89 9.04
CA SER A 124 -2.45 5.90 9.25
C SER A 124 -1.80 7.25 8.95
N SER A 125 -2.34 8.03 8.00
CA SER A 125 -1.85 9.38 7.67
C SER A 125 -2.11 10.39 8.79
N SER A 126 -3.29 10.36 9.41
CA SER A 126 -3.61 11.16 10.59
C SER A 126 -2.68 10.87 11.77
N ARG A 127 -2.37 9.59 12.02
CA ARG A 127 -1.44 9.21 13.10
C ARG A 127 -0.01 9.65 12.81
N LEU A 128 0.47 9.48 11.58
CA LEU A 128 1.78 10.00 11.16
C LEU A 128 1.85 11.51 11.34
N LYS A 129 0.81 12.25 10.91
CA LYS A 129 0.74 13.69 11.11
C LYS A 129 0.85 14.07 12.59
N LYS A 130 0.18 13.34 13.49
CA LYS A 130 0.29 13.58 14.93
C LYS A 130 1.73 13.38 15.45
N LEU A 131 2.43 12.32 15.03
CA LEU A 131 3.84 12.13 15.41
C LEU A 131 4.72 13.29 14.94
N ILE A 132 4.46 13.79 13.73
CA ILE A 132 5.18 14.94 13.17
C ILE A 132 4.88 16.22 13.95
N ASP A 133 3.62 16.46 14.33
CA ASP A 133 3.24 17.60 15.17
C ASP A 133 3.90 17.51 16.56
N ASP A 134 3.99 16.31 17.15
CA ASP A 134 4.66 16.08 18.44
C ASP A 134 6.19 16.29 18.32
N PHE A 135 6.81 15.86 17.22
CA PHE A 135 8.21 16.13 16.92
C PHE A 135 8.47 17.64 16.81
N ASN A 136 7.71 18.34 15.98
CA ASN A 136 7.84 19.78 15.76
C ASN A 136 7.62 20.60 17.03
N ALA A 137 6.77 20.13 17.95
CA ALA A 137 6.55 20.77 19.25
C ALA A 137 7.69 20.54 20.25
N SER A 138 8.47 19.47 20.08
CA SER A 138 9.58 19.11 20.97
C SER A 138 10.97 19.51 20.47
N HIS A 139 11.10 19.88 19.19
CA HIS A 139 12.36 20.27 18.55
C HIS A 139 12.27 21.72 18.04
N GLU A 140 12.96 22.65 18.70
CA GLU A 140 12.96 24.07 18.31
C GLU A 140 13.87 24.36 17.10
N ASP A 141 14.82 23.46 16.81
CA ASP A 141 15.86 23.59 15.79
C ASP A 141 15.57 22.82 14.50
N ILE A 142 14.67 21.83 14.53
CA ILE A 142 14.23 21.05 13.37
C ILE A 142 12.71 21.13 13.24
N GLN A 143 12.22 21.37 12.03
CA GLN A 143 10.79 21.34 11.71
C GLN A 143 10.54 20.44 10.50
N VAL A 144 9.48 19.64 10.58
CA VAL A 144 9.11 18.67 9.55
C VAL A 144 7.88 19.16 8.80
N GLU A 145 7.98 19.20 7.47
CA GLU A 145 6.87 19.46 6.56
C GLU A 145 6.52 18.19 5.78
N VAL A 146 5.32 17.65 6.00
CA VAL A 146 4.85 16.44 5.32
C VAL A 146 3.91 16.76 4.15
N SER A 147 4.12 16.08 3.03
CA SER A 147 3.20 16.07 1.88
C SER A 147 2.69 14.66 1.62
N PHE A 148 1.39 14.46 1.73
CA PHE A 148 0.71 13.18 1.51
C PHE A 148 0.35 12.94 0.04
N GLY A 149 -0.08 11.72 -0.28
CA GLY A 149 -0.58 11.32 -1.61
C GLY A 149 0.48 11.29 -2.71
N LYS A 150 1.75 11.09 -2.36
CA LYS A 150 2.87 11.07 -3.31
C LYS A 150 3.06 9.67 -3.89
N THR A 151 3.26 9.58 -5.19
CA THR A 151 3.54 8.28 -5.85
C THR A 151 5.03 8.09 -6.08
N TYR A 152 5.44 6.85 -6.36
CA TYR A 152 6.80 6.56 -6.82
C TYR A 152 7.21 7.39 -8.03
N ASP A 153 6.30 7.59 -9.01
CA ASP A 153 6.55 8.44 -10.17
C ASP A 153 6.81 9.91 -9.79
N ASN A 154 6.15 10.41 -8.74
CA ASN A 154 6.46 11.74 -8.22
C ASN A 154 7.90 11.80 -7.71
N VAL A 155 8.35 10.80 -6.94
CA VAL A 155 9.71 10.72 -6.42
C VAL A 155 10.73 10.60 -7.55
N VAL A 156 10.53 9.71 -8.52
CA VAL A 156 11.44 9.55 -9.67
C VAL A 156 11.54 10.85 -10.48
N THR A 157 10.42 11.52 -10.72
CA THR A 157 10.39 12.81 -11.43
C THR A 157 11.16 13.87 -10.65
N ALA A 158 10.95 13.94 -9.33
CA ALA A 158 11.62 14.88 -8.44
C ALA A 158 13.14 14.63 -8.38
N ILE A 159 13.58 13.36 -8.40
CA ILE A 159 15.00 12.99 -8.45
C ILE A 159 15.63 13.45 -9.76
N ALA A 160 14.92 13.26 -10.88
CA ALA A 160 15.38 13.71 -12.19
C ALA A 160 15.47 15.25 -12.30
N SER A 161 14.53 15.98 -11.68
CA SER A 161 14.52 17.45 -11.65
C SER A 161 15.40 18.05 -10.56
N GLN A 162 16.00 17.23 -9.69
CA GLN A 162 16.76 17.66 -8.49
C GLN A 162 15.93 18.48 -7.48
N ASP A 163 14.62 18.20 -7.41
CA ASP A 163 13.64 18.86 -6.53
C ASP A 163 12.95 17.83 -5.62
N THR A 164 13.73 16.86 -5.12
CA THR A 164 13.27 15.75 -4.27
C THR A 164 13.20 16.19 -2.82
N PRO A 165 12.22 15.72 -2.02
CA PRO A 165 12.22 15.95 -0.58
C PRO A 165 13.48 15.38 0.09
N ASP A 166 13.69 15.72 1.35
CA ASP A 166 14.75 15.15 2.17
C ASP A 166 14.48 13.67 2.46
N LEU A 167 13.23 13.37 2.83
CA LEU A 167 12.73 12.05 3.17
C LEU A 167 11.51 11.68 2.32
N PHE A 168 11.33 10.38 2.10
CA PHE A 168 10.09 9.85 1.55
C PHE A 168 9.78 8.46 2.11
N ASP A 169 8.49 8.11 2.25
CA ASP A 169 8.08 6.72 2.42
C ASP A 169 7.44 6.15 1.17
N MET A 170 7.89 4.95 0.81
CA MET A 170 7.44 4.15 -0.33
C MET A 170 7.42 2.67 0.04
N TYR A 171 6.89 1.83 -0.85
CA TYR A 171 7.02 0.39 -0.70
C TYR A 171 8.45 -0.08 -0.98
N TRP A 172 8.88 -1.12 -0.26
CA TRP A 172 10.23 -1.65 -0.24
C TRP A 172 10.84 -1.93 -1.63
N GLN A 173 10.04 -2.36 -2.60
CA GLN A 173 10.53 -2.75 -3.94
C GLN A 173 11.12 -1.58 -4.73
N TYR A 174 10.88 -0.35 -4.30
CA TYR A 174 11.46 0.84 -4.94
C TYR A 174 12.87 1.16 -4.44
N ALA A 175 13.26 0.66 -3.26
CA ALA A 175 14.53 1.04 -2.63
C ALA A 175 15.75 0.56 -3.41
N SER A 176 15.79 -0.71 -3.81
CA SER A 176 16.95 -1.26 -4.56
C SER A 176 17.18 -0.56 -5.91
N PRO A 177 16.15 -0.38 -6.78
CA PRO A 177 16.32 0.38 -8.01
C PRO A 177 16.79 1.84 -7.80
N LEU A 178 16.33 2.51 -6.74
CA LEU A 178 16.77 3.88 -6.42
C LEU A 178 18.20 3.92 -5.87
N ALA A 179 18.57 2.99 -4.99
CA ALA A 179 19.93 2.82 -4.47
C ALA A 179 20.93 2.58 -5.59
N ALA A 180 20.61 1.67 -6.52
CA ALA A 180 21.46 1.35 -7.67
C ALA A 180 21.74 2.56 -8.59
N ARG A 181 20.81 3.52 -8.64
CA ARG A 181 20.96 4.78 -9.39
C ARG A 181 21.66 5.88 -8.59
N GLY A 182 22.08 5.60 -7.36
CA GLY A 182 22.69 6.58 -6.46
C GLY A 182 21.72 7.66 -5.97
N ALA A 183 20.41 7.36 -5.96
CA ALA A 183 19.40 8.32 -5.53
C ALA A 183 19.14 8.31 -4.01
N LEU A 184 19.56 7.24 -3.33
CA LEU A 184 19.38 7.08 -1.88
C LEU A 184 20.69 7.29 -1.11
N TYR A 185 20.58 7.92 0.05
CA TYR A 185 21.68 8.08 0.99
C TYR A 185 22.03 6.72 1.62
N ASP A 186 23.33 6.47 1.83
CA ASP A 186 23.79 5.28 2.58
C ASP A 186 23.64 5.55 4.08
N LEU A 187 22.66 4.91 4.71
CA LEU A 187 22.29 5.09 6.12
C LEU A 187 23.13 4.23 7.07
N THR A 188 24.09 3.46 6.56
CA THR A 188 24.85 2.48 7.36
C THR A 188 25.54 3.15 8.54
N GLU A 189 26.26 4.25 8.33
CA GLU A 189 26.95 4.95 9.41
C GLU A 189 25.98 5.58 10.43
N PHE A 190 24.80 6.04 9.99
CA PHE A 190 23.79 6.56 10.91
C PHE A 190 23.26 5.48 11.83
N VAL A 191 22.87 4.33 11.26
CA VAL A 191 22.35 3.19 12.03
C VAL A 191 23.40 2.60 12.97
N GLU A 192 24.66 2.51 12.54
CA GLU A 192 25.73 1.93 13.34
C GLU A 192 26.21 2.84 14.48
N ASN A 193 26.12 4.17 14.30
CA ASN A 193 26.55 5.13 15.31
C ASN A 193 25.42 5.57 16.27
N ASP A 194 24.17 5.30 15.92
CA ASP A 194 23.01 5.57 16.78
C ASP A 194 22.69 4.36 17.67
N ALA A 195 23.25 4.36 18.89
CA ALA A 195 23.02 3.29 19.86
C ALA A 195 21.58 3.25 20.38
N GLU A 196 20.83 4.35 20.30
CA GLU A 196 19.45 4.45 20.79
C GLU A 196 18.45 3.93 19.75
N PHE A 197 18.83 3.87 18.47
CA PHE A 197 17.98 3.36 17.40
C PHE A 197 17.63 1.86 17.56
N GLU A 198 18.47 1.07 18.25
CA GLU A 198 18.22 -0.35 18.54
C GLU A 198 17.83 -1.19 17.30
N LYS A 199 18.67 -1.23 16.26
CA LYS A 199 18.43 -2.05 15.04
C LYS A 199 17.98 -3.50 15.35
N ALA A 200 18.52 -4.10 16.41
CA ALA A 200 18.20 -5.47 16.81
C ALA A 200 16.74 -5.67 17.25
N ASP A 201 15.99 -4.60 17.51
CA ASP A 201 14.56 -4.65 17.84
C ASP A 201 13.68 -4.86 16.58
N PHE A 202 14.18 -4.63 15.38
CA PHE A 202 13.44 -4.92 14.15
C PHE A 202 13.34 -6.42 13.87
N LEU A 203 12.28 -6.84 13.19
CA LEU A 203 12.17 -8.16 12.59
C LEU A 203 13.26 -8.32 11.52
N GLU A 204 14.13 -9.32 11.69
CA GLU A 204 15.33 -9.52 10.85
C GLU A 204 14.98 -9.59 9.36
N ARG A 205 13.98 -10.41 9.00
CA ARG A 205 13.53 -10.56 7.60
C ARG A 205 13.01 -9.25 7.00
N VAL A 206 12.36 -8.41 7.80
CA VAL A 206 11.87 -7.11 7.33
C VAL A 206 13.04 -6.14 7.13
N TRP A 207 14.04 -6.20 8.00
CA TRP A 207 15.27 -5.41 7.86
C TRP A 207 16.07 -5.79 6.61
N ASP A 208 16.08 -7.07 6.24
CA ASP A 208 16.82 -7.53 5.05
C ASP A 208 16.33 -6.85 3.76
N LEU A 209 15.04 -6.49 3.66
CA LEU A 209 14.49 -5.72 2.54
C LEU A 209 15.08 -4.31 2.40
N CYS A 210 15.63 -3.78 3.48
CA CYS A 210 16.20 -2.43 3.54
C CYS A 210 17.71 -2.41 3.26
N THR A 211 18.32 -3.59 3.08
CA THR A 211 19.76 -3.75 2.87
C THR A 211 20.03 -4.17 1.43
N VAL A 212 20.89 -3.42 0.74
CA VAL A 212 21.30 -3.71 -0.64
C VAL A 212 22.82 -3.75 -0.68
N ASP A 213 23.39 -4.86 -1.16
CA ASP A 213 24.85 -5.08 -1.22
C ASP A 213 25.58 -4.80 0.10
N GLY A 214 24.96 -5.16 1.22
CA GLY A 214 25.51 -4.98 2.58
C GLY A 214 25.42 -3.56 3.14
N LYS A 215 24.78 -2.62 2.42
CA LYS A 215 24.53 -1.25 2.86
C LYS A 215 23.07 -1.02 3.16
N ILE A 216 22.79 -0.17 4.14
CA ILE A 216 21.43 0.17 4.55
C ILE A 216 20.98 1.41 3.76
N TYR A 217 19.92 1.29 2.97
CA TYR A 217 19.41 2.38 2.13
C TYR A 217 18.01 2.87 2.53
N SER A 218 17.35 2.15 3.42
CA SER A 218 16.03 2.51 3.91
C SER A 218 15.82 1.98 5.33
N ILE A 219 14.77 2.43 5.99
CA ILE A 219 14.37 1.97 7.33
C ILE A 219 12.93 1.47 7.26
N PRO A 220 12.61 0.25 7.70
CA PRO A 220 11.27 -0.27 7.57
C PRO A 220 10.33 0.44 8.53
N ASN A 221 9.18 0.90 8.02
CA ASN A 221 8.16 1.61 8.80
C ASN A 221 6.80 0.92 8.81
N LEU A 222 6.67 -0.23 8.15
CA LEU A 222 5.51 -1.11 8.17
C LEU A 222 5.99 -2.52 7.85
N ALA A 223 5.42 -3.52 8.51
CA ALA A 223 5.55 -4.91 8.10
C ALA A 223 4.16 -5.47 7.88
N SER A 224 3.89 -5.99 6.69
CA SER A 224 2.60 -6.59 6.37
C SER A 224 2.79 -8.01 5.85
N SER A 225 1.90 -8.90 6.25
CA SER A 225 1.86 -10.28 5.81
C SER A 225 0.42 -10.75 5.65
N SER A 226 0.25 -11.87 4.97
CA SER A 226 -1.06 -12.45 4.70
C SER A 226 -1.35 -13.60 5.66
N PHE A 227 -2.58 -13.64 6.15
CA PHE A 227 -3.08 -14.66 7.06
C PHE A 227 -4.33 -15.30 6.48
N ALA A 228 -4.54 -16.56 6.83
CA ALA A 228 -5.82 -17.20 6.60
C ALA A 228 -6.81 -16.68 7.64
N VAL A 229 -7.95 -16.14 7.19
CA VAL A 229 -9.08 -15.74 8.03
C VAL A 229 -10.23 -16.66 7.65
N TYR A 230 -10.78 -17.41 8.62
CA TYR A 230 -11.67 -18.53 8.32
C TYR A 230 -12.89 -18.59 9.22
N ASN A 231 -14.00 -19.10 8.68
CA ASN A 231 -15.20 -19.40 9.44
C ASN A 231 -15.09 -20.81 10.06
N LYS A 232 -15.15 -20.89 11.38
CA LYS A 232 -14.96 -22.16 12.12
C LYS A 232 -16.11 -23.13 11.91
N ASN A 233 -17.33 -22.62 11.77
CA ASN A 233 -18.50 -23.45 11.57
C ASN A 233 -18.49 -24.06 10.16
N VAL A 234 -18.13 -23.29 9.14
CA VAL A 234 -18.00 -23.78 7.75
C VAL A 234 -16.91 -24.85 7.66
N LEU A 235 -15.72 -24.60 8.23
CA LEU A 235 -14.65 -25.60 8.26
C LEU A 235 -15.11 -26.90 8.92
N LYS A 236 -15.77 -26.80 10.07
CA LYS A 236 -16.26 -27.98 10.81
C LYS A 236 -17.31 -28.75 10.02
N GLU A 237 -18.23 -28.06 9.34
CA GLU A 237 -19.23 -28.67 8.47
C GLU A 237 -18.58 -29.39 7.28
N ALA A 238 -17.52 -28.81 6.73
CA ALA A 238 -16.67 -29.42 5.71
C ALA A 238 -15.77 -30.57 6.23
N GLY A 239 -15.77 -30.84 7.54
CA GLY A 239 -15.00 -31.93 8.16
C GLY A 239 -13.63 -31.55 8.73
N TRP A 240 -13.33 -30.25 8.84
CA TRP A 240 -12.06 -29.72 9.33
C TRP A 240 -12.20 -29.11 10.73
N GLU A 241 -11.53 -29.69 11.72
CA GLU A 241 -11.56 -29.18 13.11
C GLU A 241 -10.66 -27.96 13.32
N ASN A 242 -9.58 -27.83 12.53
CA ASN A 242 -8.65 -26.71 12.57
C ASN A 242 -8.32 -26.29 11.14
N PHE A 243 -7.84 -25.05 10.97
CA PHE A 243 -7.28 -24.62 9.69
C PHE A 243 -6.08 -25.51 9.30
N PRO A 244 -6.00 -25.98 8.04
CA PRO A 244 -4.95 -26.88 7.59
C PRO A 244 -3.56 -26.22 7.62
N THR A 245 -2.54 -27.01 7.97
CA THR A 245 -1.15 -26.54 8.07
C THR A 245 -0.28 -26.95 6.88
N THR A 246 -0.79 -27.75 5.95
CA THR A 246 -0.10 -28.15 4.72
C THR A 246 -0.78 -27.52 3.52
N PHE A 247 -0.01 -27.31 2.44
CA PHE A 247 -0.53 -26.67 1.23
C PHE A 247 -1.63 -27.53 0.59
N GLU A 248 -1.39 -28.84 0.46
CA GLU A 248 -2.33 -29.79 -0.10
C GLU A 248 -3.64 -29.88 0.70
N ASP A 249 -3.55 -29.92 2.03
CA ASP A 249 -4.74 -29.94 2.89
C ASP A 249 -5.52 -28.61 2.80
N MET A 250 -4.84 -27.47 2.59
CA MET A 250 -5.50 -26.19 2.35
C MET A 250 -6.28 -26.18 1.03
N ILE A 251 -5.72 -26.75 -0.04
CA ILE A 251 -6.45 -26.91 -1.32
C ILE A 251 -7.67 -27.81 -1.13
N GLN A 252 -7.53 -28.93 -0.41
CA GLN A 252 -8.65 -29.82 -0.15
C GLN A 252 -9.73 -29.16 0.71
N CYS A 253 -9.33 -28.46 1.78
CA CYS A 253 -10.23 -27.71 2.63
C CYS A 253 -11.03 -26.67 1.86
N ALA A 254 -10.41 -25.96 0.91
CA ALA A 254 -11.13 -25.01 0.05
C ALA A 254 -12.22 -25.70 -0.78
N LYS A 255 -11.92 -26.85 -1.39
CA LYS A 255 -12.90 -27.63 -2.16
C LYS A 255 -14.03 -28.15 -1.28
N ASP A 256 -13.70 -28.70 -0.12
CA ASP A 256 -14.69 -29.23 0.82
C ASP A 256 -15.64 -28.14 1.32
N CYS A 257 -15.11 -26.93 1.59
CA CYS A 257 -15.94 -25.77 1.94
C CYS A 257 -16.82 -25.32 0.77
N TYR A 258 -16.31 -25.35 -0.46
CA TYR A 258 -17.08 -24.97 -1.66
C TYR A 258 -18.21 -25.95 -1.98
N ASP A 259 -18.05 -27.23 -1.66
CA ASP A 259 -19.05 -28.27 -1.90
C ASP A 259 -20.26 -28.19 -0.93
N LEU A 260 -20.20 -27.33 0.10
CA LEU A 260 -21.31 -27.10 1.03
C LEU A 260 -22.41 -26.23 0.39
N GLU A 261 -23.68 -26.57 0.62
CA GLU A 261 -24.82 -25.78 0.11
C GLU A 261 -24.91 -24.37 0.74
N SER A 262 -24.33 -24.17 1.92
CA SER A 262 -24.35 -22.92 2.67
C SER A 262 -23.34 -21.88 2.18
N THR A 263 -22.41 -22.28 1.33
CA THR A 263 -21.22 -21.50 1.02
C THR A 263 -21.19 -21.16 -0.47
N SER A 264 -20.84 -19.92 -0.81
CA SER A 264 -20.71 -19.47 -2.21
C SER A 264 -19.25 -19.51 -2.68
N MET A 265 -18.32 -19.67 -1.76
CA MET A 265 -16.88 -19.61 -1.98
C MET A 265 -16.13 -20.49 -0.96
N GLY A 266 -15.35 -21.47 -1.41
CA GLY A 266 -14.42 -22.17 -0.52
C GLY A 266 -13.34 -21.21 -0.04
N MET A 267 -12.63 -20.62 -1.00
CA MET A 267 -11.74 -19.46 -0.79
C MET A 267 -11.57 -18.66 -2.09
N ASN A 268 -11.15 -17.39 -1.99
CA ASN A 268 -10.80 -16.59 -3.17
C ASN A 268 -9.31 -16.81 -3.54
N PRO A 269 -9.00 -17.53 -4.63
CA PRO A 269 -7.62 -17.84 -5.01
C PRO A 269 -6.89 -16.64 -5.63
N LEU A 270 -7.60 -15.55 -5.95
CA LEU A 270 -7.02 -14.31 -6.49
C LEU A 270 -6.63 -13.30 -5.39
N SER A 271 -6.99 -13.58 -4.13
CA SER A 271 -6.70 -12.74 -2.97
C SER A 271 -5.40 -13.18 -2.28
N PRO A 272 -4.64 -12.29 -1.62
CA PRO A 272 -4.90 -10.86 -1.40
C PRO A 272 -4.43 -9.92 -2.50
N TRP A 273 -3.55 -10.37 -3.39
CA TRP A 273 -2.99 -9.50 -4.43
C TRP A 273 -2.79 -10.30 -5.72
N LEU A 274 -3.30 -9.74 -6.82
CA LEU A 274 -3.14 -10.22 -8.20
C LEU A 274 -1.66 -10.29 -8.65
N ASP A 275 -0.73 -9.83 -7.82
CA ASP A 275 0.72 -9.93 -8.00
C ASP A 275 1.24 -11.38 -7.89
N ASN A 276 0.38 -12.33 -7.50
CA ASN A 276 0.59 -13.77 -7.71
C ASN A 276 1.83 -14.36 -7.00
N VAL A 277 2.38 -13.75 -5.95
CA VAL A 277 3.59 -14.23 -5.25
C VAL A 277 3.35 -14.94 -3.92
N LEU A 278 2.15 -14.82 -3.34
CA LEU A 278 1.80 -15.53 -2.09
C LEU A 278 1.79 -17.05 -2.30
N TRP A 279 1.18 -17.51 -3.39
CA TRP A 279 1.05 -18.93 -3.72
C TRP A 279 2.40 -19.66 -3.82
N PRO A 280 3.39 -19.14 -4.57
CA PRO A 280 4.74 -19.71 -4.55
C PRO A 280 5.42 -19.73 -3.18
N SER A 281 5.10 -18.79 -2.28
CA SER A 281 5.66 -18.80 -0.92
C SER A 281 5.13 -19.98 -0.09
N MET A 282 3.87 -20.36 -0.28
CA MET A 282 3.25 -21.49 0.42
C MET A 282 3.84 -22.85 -0.02
N THR A 283 4.42 -22.91 -1.23
CA THR A 283 5.17 -24.08 -1.72
C THR A 283 6.69 -23.93 -1.56
N GLU A 284 7.13 -22.87 -0.87
CA GLU A 284 8.54 -22.52 -0.65
C GLU A 284 9.37 -22.36 -1.94
N ALA A 285 8.73 -21.98 -3.05
CA ALA A 285 9.42 -21.68 -4.29
C ALA A 285 10.38 -20.48 -4.12
N SER A 286 11.48 -20.49 -4.87
CA SER A 286 12.41 -19.36 -4.96
C SER A 286 12.26 -18.69 -6.32
N TRP A 287 12.50 -17.38 -6.35
CA TRP A 287 12.54 -16.56 -7.57
C TRP A 287 13.96 -16.32 -8.10
N ASN A 288 14.98 -16.69 -7.31
CA ASN A 288 16.38 -16.61 -7.68
C ASN A 288 17.10 -17.92 -7.36
N ASP A 289 18.21 -18.18 -8.07
CA ASP A 289 19.17 -19.22 -7.71
C ASP A 289 20.10 -18.78 -6.55
N ALA A 290 21.03 -19.66 -6.17
CA ALA A 290 21.99 -19.40 -5.10
C ALA A 290 23.00 -18.27 -5.40
N ASP A 291 23.17 -17.92 -6.68
CA ASP A 291 24.05 -16.85 -7.14
C ASP A 291 23.28 -15.52 -7.32
N GLY A 292 21.97 -15.52 -7.06
CA GLY A 292 21.10 -14.35 -7.18
C GLY A 292 20.55 -14.10 -8.59
N ASN A 293 20.76 -15.02 -9.54
CA ASN A 293 20.16 -14.90 -10.88
C ASN A 293 18.68 -15.28 -10.84
N PRO A 294 17.82 -14.63 -11.63
CA PRO A 294 16.39 -14.91 -11.60
C PRO A 294 16.08 -16.30 -12.18
N VAL A 295 15.27 -17.07 -11.45
CA VAL A 295 14.78 -18.39 -11.85
C VAL A 295 13.29 -18.48 -11.55
N PHE A 296 12.49 -18.81 -12.56
CA PHE A 296 11.04 -18.94 -12.43
C PHE A 296 10.52 -20.35 -12.71
N ASP A 297 11.27 -21.18 -13.46
CA ASP A 297 10.83 -22.53 -13.82
C ASP A 297 11.29 -23.60 -12.81
N SER A 298 10.63 -23.67 -11.65
CA SER A 298 10.84 -24.73 -10.66
C SER A 298 9.58 -25.57 -10.43
N GLU A 299 9.76 -26.78 -9.92
CA GLU A 299 8.65 -27.68 -9.56
C GLU A 299 7.71 -27.02 -8.53
N ALA A 300 8.28 -26.36 -7.51
CA ALA A 300 7.51 -25.64 -6.49
C ALA A 300 6.72 -24.46 -7.07
N MET A 301 7.29 -23.71 -8.03
CA MET A 301 6.60 -22.61 -8.71
C MET A 301 5.43 -23.13 -9.55
N ARG A 302 5.65 -24.20 -10.30
CA ARG A 302 4.60 -24.85 -11.10
C ARG A 302 3.50 -25.44 -10.23
N LEU A 303 3.84 -26.05 -9.10
CA LEU A 303 2.87 -26.58 -8.13
C LEU A 303 1.97 -25.46 -7.60
N ALA A 304 2.55 -24.34 -7.16
CA ALA A 304 1.78 -23.21 -6.63
C ALA A 304 0.74 -22.69 -7.62
N TYR A 305 1.15 -22.36 -8.85
CA TYR A 305 0.24 -21.79 -9.84
C TYR A 305 -0.74 -22.81 -10.40
N SER A 306 -0.34 -24.07 -10.57
CA SER A 306 -1.27 -25.10 -11.04
C SER A 306 -2.36 -25.40 -10.01
N ALA A 307 -2.04 -25.45 -8.72
CA ALA A 307 -3.02 -25.58 -7.65
C ALA A 307 -3.94 -24.35 -7.53
N GLN A 308 -3.39 -23.14 -7.68
CA GLN A 308 -4.20 -21.91 -7.73
C GLN A 308 -5.20 -21.96 -8.89
N LYS A 309 -4.74 -22.33 -10.09
CA LYS A 309 -5.61 -22.50 -11.27
C LYS A 309 -6.64 -23.61 -11.04
N GLU A 310 -6.25 -24.72 -10.43
CA GLU A 310 -7.16 -25.81 -10.11
C GLU A 310 -8.31 -25.34 -9.22
N LEU A 311 -8.05 -24.55 -8.17
CA LEU A 311 -9.11 -23.98 -7.34
C LEU A 311 -9.99 -22.98 -8.09
N ILE A 312 -9.41 -22.17 -8.97
CA ILE A 312 -10.19 -21.27 -9.84
C ILE A 312 -11.16 -22.10 -10.68
N ASP A 313 -10.66 -23.12 -11.38
CA ASP A 313 -11.47 -23.95 -12.27
C ASP A 313 -12.51 -24.78 -11.49
N TYR A 314 -12.16 -25.30 -10.30
CA TYR A 314 -13.07 -26.06 -9.44
C TYR A 314 -14.25 -25.20 -8.95
N GLN A 315 -13.99 -23.93 -8.60
CA GLN A 315 -14.99 -23.03 -8.02
C GLN A 315 -15.79 -22.22 -9.07
N GLY A 316 -15.81 -22.67 -10.33
CA GLY A 316 -16.63 -22.08 -11.39
C GLY A 316 -15.86 -21.24 -12.43
N GLY A 317 -14.53 -21.21 -12.35
CA GLY A 317 -13.64 -20.58 -13.32
C GLY A 317 -13.31 -19.12 -13.03
N TYR A 318 -12.37 -18.58 -13.82
CA TYR A 318 -11.77 -17.26 -13.59
C TYR A 318 -12.80 -16.11 -13.50
N ALA A 319 -13.84 -16.13 -14.35
CA ALA A 319 -14.88 -15.11 -14.34
C ALA A 319 -15.66 -15.06 -13.01
N VAL A 320 -15.93 -16.22 -12.40
CA VAL A 320 -16.58 -16.30 -11.08
C VAL A 320 -15.65 -15.77 -10.00
N ALA A 321 -14.38 -16.22 -10.00
CA ALA A 321 -13.39 -15.76 -9.03
C ALA A 321 -13.18 -14.23 -9.07
N THR A 322 -13.14 -13.64 -10.26
CA THR A 322 -13.07 -12.17 -10.41
C THR A 322 -14.36 -11.45 -9.99
N GLY A 323 -15.52 -12.10 -10.11
CA GLY A 323 -16.81 -11.54 -9.69
C GLY A 323 -16.92 -11.36 -8.19
N TRP A 324 -16.31 -12.25 -7.41
CA TRP A 324 -16.31 -12.20 -5.95
C TRP A 324 -15.75 -10.91 -5.36
N GLU A 325 -14.77 -10.27 -6.00
CA GLU A 325 -14.27 -8.98 -5.52
C GLU A 325 -15.35 -7.89 -5.63
N SER A 326 -16.13 -7.91 -6.71
CA SER A 326 -17.26 -7.00 -6.87
C SER A 326 -18.41 -7.33 -5.92
N ASP A 327 -18.65 -8.61 -5.67
CA ASP A 327 -19.79 -9.07 -4.86
C ASP A 327 -19.53 -8.91 -3.36
N PHE A 328 -18.31 -9.20 -2.90
CA PHE A 328 -17.97 -9.27 -1.48
C PHE A 328 -16.93 -8.24 -1.02
N GLY A 329 -16.15 -7.65 -1.94
CA GLY A 329 -15.20 -6.59 -1.60
C GLY A 329 -15.84 -5.42 -0.84
N PRO A 330 -17.01 -4.89 -1.28
CA PRO A 330 -17.70 -3.83 -0.53
C PRO A 330 -18.20 -4.24 0.86
N ALA A 331 -18.38 -5.55 1.11
CA ALA A 331 -18.82 -6.08 2.40
C ALA A 331 -17.64 -6.41 3.34
N ARG A 332 -16.40 -6.35 2.86
CA ARG A 332 -15.19 -6.66 3.63
C ARG A 332 -15.11 -5.80 4.89
N GLY A 333 -14.94 -6.45 6.05
CA GLY A 333 -14.85 -5.75 7.33
C GLY A 333 -16.15 -5.05 7.75
N SER A 334 -17.29 -5.46 7.21
CA SER A 334 -18.64 -5.03 7.64
C SER A 334 -19.39 -6.19 8.29
N VAL A 335 -20.53 -5.92 8.92
CA VAL A 335 -21.38 -6.96 9.55
C VAL A 335 -21.86 -8.05 8.59
N THR A 336 -21.72 -7.83 7.27
CA THR A 336 -22.01 -8.81 6.21
C THR A 336 -20.74 -9.35 5.53
N ASP A 337 -19.57 -9.27 6.18
CA ASP A 337 -18.35 -9.87 5.64
C ASP A 337 -18.55 -11.38 5.37
N PRO A 338 -18.13 -11.91 4.21
CA PRO A 338 -18.38 -13.30 3.83
C PRO A 338 -17.77 -14.33 4.79
N ILE A 339 -16.70 -13.99 5.51
CA ILE A 339 -16.16 -14.89 6.55
C ILE A 339 -17.11 -14.93 7.74
N LEU A 340 -17.63 -13.78 8.17
CA LEU A 340 -18.53 -13.71 9.33
C LEU A 340 -19.85 -14.41 9.02
N THR A 341 -20.42 -14.21 7.84
CA THR A 341 -21.71 -14.79 7.43
C THR A 341 -21.62 -16.26 7.03
N GLY A 342 -20.41 -16.79 6.80
CA GLY A 342 -20.19 -18.16 6.32
C GLY A 342 -20.38 -18.35 4.81
N GLU A 343 -20.54 -17.25 4.06
CA GLU A 343 -20.57 -17.28 2.60
C GLU A 343 -19.22 -17.70 1.99
N ALA A 344 -18.12 -17.49 2.74
CA ALA A 344 -16.79 -18.02 2.44
C ALA A 344 -16.27 -18.94 3.54
N GLY A 345 -15.61 -20.04 3.15
CA GLY A 345 -14.92 -20.93 4.09
C GLY A 345 -13.72 -20.24 4.74
N PHE A 346 -12.79 -19.76 3.90
CA PHE A 346 -11.67 -18.95 4.35
C PHE A 346 -11.16 -18.00 3.25
N LEU A 347 -10.38 -17.00 3.65
CA LEU A 347 -9.74 -16.05 2.75
C LEU A 347 -8.31 -15.80 3.19
N LEU A 348 -7.44 -15.54 2.21
CA LEU A 348 -6.07 -15.10 2.46
C LEU A 348 -6.06 -13.58 2.40
N LEU A 349 -5.97 -12.92 3.56
CA LEU A 349 -6.12 -11.47 3.68
C LEU A 349 -4.86 -10.84 4.27
N PRO A 350 -4.51 -9.60 3.90
CA PRO A 350 -3.47 -8.87 4.58
C PRO A 350 -3.90 -8.57 6.02
N ASP A 351 -2.93 -8.47 6.93
CA ASP A 351 -3.16 -8.16 8.34
C ASP A 351 -4.00 -6.88 8.57
N SER A 352 -3.90 -5.92 7.66
CA SER A 352 -4.68 -4.67 7.71
C SER A 352 -6.20 -4.87 7.65
N ALA A 353 -6.69 -6.02 7.17
CA ALA A 353 -8.13 -6.33 7.12
C ALA A 353 -8.67 -6.88 8.46
N ILE A 354 -7.80 -7.30 9.37
CA ILE A 354 -8.22 -8.12 10.52
C ILE A 354 -8.98 -7.30 11.55
N SER A 355 -8.53 -6.09 11.86
CA SER A 355 -9.18 -5.24 12.85
C SER A 355 -10.59 -4.79 12.42
N SER A 356 -10.81 -4.55 11.12
CA SER A 356 -12.16 -4.20 10.63
C SER A 356 -13.11 -5.39 10.68
N ILE A 357 -12.65 -6.59 10.27
CA ILE A 357 -13.43 -7.83 10.40
C ILE A 357 -13.76 -8.12 11.86
N TYR A 358 -12.81 -7.92 12.78
CA TYR A 358 -13.05 -8.11 14.20
C TYR A 358 -14.16 -7.20 14.73
N ASN A 359 -14.06 -5.91 14.44
CA ASN A 359 -15.05 -4.92 14.89
C ASN A 359 -16.43 -5.21 14.32
N ALA A 360 -16.50 -5.56 13.03
CA ALA A 360 -17.74 -6.01 12.39
C ALA A 360 -18.31 -7.29 13.02
N GLY A 361 -17.46 -8.24 13.38
CA GLY A 361 -17.85 -9.46 14.08
C GLY A 361 -18.50 -9.13 15.42
N VAL A 362 -17.87 -8.28 16.23
CA VAL A 362 -18.44 -7.81 17.51
C VAL A 362 -19.79 -7.13 17.31
N GLU A 363 -19.92 -6.25 16.31
CA GLU A 363 -21.17 -5.55 16.00
C GLU A 363 -22.28 -6.52 15.57
N ALA A 364 -21.94 -7.51 14.74
CA ALA A 364 -22.87 -8.52 14.24
C ALA A 364 -23.17 -9.65 15.26
N GLY A 365 -22.39 -9.75 16.33
CA GLY A 365 -22.53 -10.78 17.36
C GLY A 365 -21.77 -12.08 17.08
N TYR A 366 -20.76 -12.06 16.20
CA TYR A 366 -19.83 -13.17 15.97
C TYR A 366 -18.62 -13.07 16.90
N ALA A 367 -18.35 -14.15 17.64
CA ALA A 367 -17.26 -14.23 18.59
C ALA A 367 -15.97 -14.75 17.91
N TYR A 368 -14.91 -13.94 17.97
CA TYR A 368 -13.58 -14.39 17.57
C TYR A 368 -13.11 -15.56 18.44
N GLY A 369 -12.50 -16.57 17.81
CA GLY A 369 -12.07 -17.81 18.47
C GLY A 369 -13.18 -18.86 18.62
N GLU A 370 -14.46 -18.48 18.46
CA GLU A 370 -15.60 -19.40 18.49
C GLU A 370 -16.22 -19.57 17.10
N ASP A 371 -16.65 -18.48 16.47
CA ASP A 371 -17.33 -18.48 15.16
C ASP A 371 -16.35 -18.37 13.98
N TRP A 372 -15.26 -17.63 14.17
CA TRP A 372 -14.23 -17.41 13.15
C TRP A 372 -12.85 -17.29 13.80
N GLY A 373 -11.79 -17.43 13.02
CA GLY A 373 -10.41 -17.40 13.51
C GLY A 373 -9.42 -16.95 12.45
N ILE A 374 -8.16 -16.80 12.87
CA ILE A 374 -7.03 -16.59 11.97
C ILE A 374 -6.02 -17.72 12.10
N ALA A 375 -5.23 -17.92 11.06
CA ALA A 375 -4.12 -18.87 11.05
C ALA A 375 -3.02 -18.39 10.10
N ARG A 376 -1.82 -18.93 10.27
CA ARG A 376 -0.77 -18.81 9.26
C ARG A 376 -1.18 -19.55 8.00
N VAL A 377 -0.74 -19.04 6.86
CA VAL A 377 -0.78 -19.83 5.63
C VAL A 377 0.20 -21.01 5.73
N PRO A 378 -0.05 -22.13 5.04
CA PRO A 378 0.92 -23.22 4.93
C PRO A 378 2.24 -22.76 4.32
N GLY A 379 3.34 -23.44 4.66
CA GLY A 379 4.67 -23.08 4.15
C GLY A 379 5.14 -21.72 4.69
N LYS A 380 5.59 -20.84 3.78
CA LYS A 380 6.07 -19.49 4.13
C LYS A 380 5.01 -18.44 3.86
N SER A 381 4.88 -17.50 4.79
CA SER A 381 4.05 -16.32 4.59
C SER A 381 4.80 -15.29 3.77
N MET A 382 4.21 -14.84 2.66
CA MET A 382 4.72 -13.67 1.94
C MET A 382 4.66 -12.45 2.86
N PHE A 383 5.71 -11.65 2.87
CA PHE A 383 5.70 -10.36 3.55
C PHE A 383 6.14 -9.22 2.64
N THR A 384 5.65 -8.03 2.97
CA THR A 384 5.94 -6.77 2.32
C THR A 384 6.21 -5.71 3.38
N ALA A 385 6.92 -4.65 3.00
CA ALA A 385 7.20 -3.53 3.88
C ALA A 385 6.97 -2.18 3.18
N ALA A 386 6.57 -1.19 3.95
CA ALA A 386 6.85 0.19 3.59
C ALA A 386 8.13 0.62 4.31
N VAL A 387 8.87 1.53 3.68
CA VAL A 387 10.19 1.96 4.14
C VAL A 387 10.29 3.47 4.06
N TYR A 388 11.02 4.08 5.00
CA TYR A 388 11.52 5.44 4.87
C TYR A 388 12.87 5.43 4.17
N GLU A 389 13.06 6.37 3.25
CA GLU A 389 14.26 6.54 2.45
C GLU A 389 14.74 7.99 2.56
N MET A 390 16.06 8.18 2.54
CA MET A 390 16.68 9.50 2.53
C MET A 390 17.24 9.80 1.15
N ASN A 391 16.90 10.97 0.62
CA ASN A 391 17.44 11.45 -0.65
C ASN A 391 18.97 11.64 -0.55
N ALA A 392 19.73 11.01 -1.45
CA ALA A 392 21.19 11.13 -1.50
C ALA A 392 21.72 12.57 -1.60
N LYS A 393 20.88 13.50 -2.08
CA LYS A 393 21.23 14.91 -2.30
C LYS A 393 20.73 15.87 -1.22
N THR A 394 20.07 15.37 -0.17
CA THR A 394 19.61 16.19 0.96
C THR A 394 20.73 17.11 1.46
N LYS A 395 20.36 18.33 1.86
CA LYS A 395 21.30 19.28 2.48
C LYS A 395 21.36 19.14 4.00
N ASN A 396 20.48 18.32 4.57
CA ASN A 396 20.27 18.20 6.00
C ASN A 396 20.30 16.72 6.44
N PRO A 397 21.35 15.93 6.13
CA PRO A 397 21.32 14.49 6.37
C PRO A 397 21.23 14.15 7.87
N GLU A 398 21.86 14.91 8.76
CA GLU A 398 21.79 14.70 10.20
C GLU A 398 20.37 14.99 10.74
N ALA A 399 19.78 16.12 10.38
CA ALA A 399 18.40 16.45 10.78
C ALA A 399 17.39 15.46 10.19
N SER A 400 17.64 14.99 8.96
CA SER A 400 16.80 13.97 8.31
C SER A 400 16.90 12.63 9.01
N TRP A 401 18.10 12.24 9.48
CA TRP A 401 18.27 11.04 10.30
C TRP A 401 17.54 11.17 11.64
N GLU A 402 17.61 12.32 12.31
CA GLU A 402 16.92 12.54 13.59
C GLU A 402 15.40 12.37 13.44
N VAL A 403 14.81 12.94 12.39
CA VAL A 403 13.39 12.77 12.06
C VAL A 403 13.07 11.30 11.76
N MET A 404 13.88 10.64 10.92
CA MET A 404 13.67 9.24 10.56
C MET A 404 13.79 8.31 11.79
N SER A 405 14.81 8.51 12.62
CA SER A 405 15.04 7.77 13.86
C SER A 405 13.88 7.96 14.84
N TYR A 406 13.39 9.19 15.01
CA TYR A 406 12.20 9.47 15.83
C TYR A 406 10.94 8.76 15.33
N LEU A 407 10.62 8.88 14.04
CA LEU A 407 9.44 8.24 13.44
C LEU A 407 9.51 6.71 13.52
N ASN A 408 10.73 6.17 13.54
CA ASN A 408 11.02 4.77 13.74
C ASN A 408 11.38 4.39 15.18
N SER A 409 11.18 5.26 16.18
CA SER A 409 11.43 4.94 17.58
C SER A 409 10.47 3.86 18.10
N LYS A 410 10.82 3.23 19.21
CA LYS A 410 9.94 2.27 19.90
C LYS A 410 8.59 2.89 20.24
N GLU A 411 8.58 4.13 20.73
CA GLU A 411 7.40 4.87 21.14
C GLU A 411 6.52 5.21 19.93
N ALA A 412 7.11 5.75 18.86
CA ALA A 412 6.39 6.08 17.64
C ALA A 412 5.78 4.84 16.97
N MET A 413 6.57 3.76 16.86
CA MET A 413 6.11 2.50 16.28
C MET A 413 5.04 1.85 17.16
N THR A 414 5.16 1.90 18.50
CA THR A 414 4.09 1.42 19.39
C THR A 414 2.81 2.23 19.21
N TYR A 415 2.92 3.57 19.12
CA TYR A 415 1.78 4.43 18.87
C TYR A 415 1.11 4.11 17.53
N LEU A 416 1.86 3.89 16.45
CA LEU A 416 1.29 3.48 15.16
C LEU A 416 0.64 2.09 15.24
N ALA A 417 1.24 1.17 15.99
CA ALA A 417 0.74 -0.18 16.17
C ALA A 417 -0.60 -0.26 16.90
N GLU A 418 -0.74 0.48 17.99
CA GLU A 418 -1.95 0.48 18.81
C GLU A 418 -3.18 0.99 18.04
N GLY A 419 -2.96 1.92 17.12
CA GLY A 419 -4.04 2.52 16.35
C GLY A 419 -5.04 3.29 17.20
N GLU A 420 -6.14 3.68 16.57
CA GLU A 420 -7.27 4.32 17.24
C GLU A 420 -8.38 3.28 17.34
N LYS A 421 -8.98 3.13 18.53
CA LYS A 421 -9.95 2.05 18.83
C LYS A 421 -9.40 0.63 18.55
N GLY A 422 -8.09 0.42 18.70
CA GLY A 422 -7.44 -0.87 18.41
C GLY A 422 -7.27 -1.19 16.92
N VAL A 423 -7.49 -0.20 16.04
CA VAL A 423 -7.31 -0.32 14.59
C VAL A 423 -6.00 0.37 14.21
N GLY A 424 -4.89 -0.36 14.34
CA GLY A 424 -3.55 0.10 13.97
C GLY A 424 -2.94 -0.76 12.88
N ALA A 425 -1.64 -0.59 12.66
CA ALA A 425 -0.89 -1.36 11.67
C ALA A 425 0.20 -2.20 12.35
N LEU A 426 0.58 -3.34 11.78
CA LEU A 426 1.68 -4.10 12.36
C LEU A 426 3.02 -3.44 12.03
N MET A 427 3.72 -3.04 13.09
CA MET A 427 4.97 -2.31 12.97
C MET A 427 6.16 -3.28 13.06
N PRO A 428 7.25 -3.00 12.33
CA PRO A 428 8.35 -3.96 12.17
C PRO A 428 9.24 -4.15 13.40
N ARG A 429 8.97 -3.43 14.51
CA ARG A 429 9.67 -3.58 15.78
C ARG A 429 9.04 -4.66 16.65
N LYS A 430 9.85 -5.58 17.16
CA LYS A 430 9.46 -6.62 18.11
C LYS A 430 8.85 -5.99 19.36
N SER A 431 9.42 -4.90 19.87
CA SER A 431 8.86 -4.21 21.03
C SER A 431 7.47 -3.60 20.76
N ALA A 432 7.20 -3.14 19.55
CA ALA A 432 5.89 -2.59 19.19
C ALA A 432 4.84 -3.71 19.09
N LEU A 433 5.22 -4.86 18.53
CA LEU A 433 4.38 -6.06 18.51
C LEU A 433 4.12 -6.59 19.93
N ASP A 434 5.13 -6.61 20.80
CA ASP A 434 4.99 -7.02 22.20
C ASP A 434 4.07 -6.08 22.99
N ALA A 435 4.15 -4.77 22.72
CA ALA A 435 3.29 -3.79 23.36
C ALA A 435 1.79 -4.03 23.07
N LEU A 436 1.45 -4.56 21.89
CA LEU A 436 0.07 -4.90 21.54
C LEU A 436 -0.53 -5.98 22.43
N LEU A 437 0.28 -6.95 22.88
CA LEU A 437 -0.19 -8.12 23.63
C LEU A 437 -0.82 -7.70 24.97
N GLU A 438 -0.20 -6.73 25.63
CA GLU A 438 -0.60 -6.23 26.95
C GLU A 438 -1.58 -5.04 26.87
N LYS A 439 -1.83 -4.50 25.67
CA LYS A 439 -2.64 -3.29 25.51
C LYS A 439 -4.13 -3.58 25.68
N GLU A 440 -4.77 -2.85 26.59
CA GLU A 440 -6.23 -2.81 26.70
C GLU A 440 -6.84 -2.12 25.45
N GLY A 441 -7.93 -2.68 24.92
CA GLY A 441 -8.63 -2.13 23.76
C GLY A 441 -8.07 -2.57 22.39
N VAL A 442 -6.93 -3.27 22.35
CA VAL A 442 -6.48 -3.99 21.16
C VAL A 442 -7.20 -5.34 21.08
N CYS A 443 -7.76 -5.67 19.92
CA CYS A 443 -8.53 -6.90 19.75
C CYS A 443 -7.67 -8.17 19.80
N ASP A 444 -8.25 -9.26 20.28
CA ASP A 444 -7.52 -10.54 20.45
C ASP A 444 -7.03 -11.10 19.12
N ALA A 445 -7.75 -10.85 18.01
CA ALA A 445 -7.29 -11.20 16.69
C ALA A 445 -5.98 -10.49 16.33
N LEU A 446 -5.87 -9.17 16.53
CA LEU A 446 -4.65 -8.44 16.23
C LEU A 446 -3.47 -8.87 17.12
N LYS A 447 -3.74 -9.21 18.39
CA LYS A 447 -2.72 -9.78 19.30
C LYS A 447 -2.19 -11.10 18.78
N GLU A 448 -3.07 -11.98 18.31
CA GLU A 448 -2.67 -13.24 17.71
C GLU A 448 -1.84 -13.02 16.45
N VAL A 449 -2.22 -12.07 15.57
CA VAL A 449 -1.41 -11.72 14.39
C VAL A 449 -0.02 -11.22 14.80
N ALA A 450 0.09 -10.39 15.85
CA ALA A 450 1.37 -9.90 16.33
C ALA A 450 2.29 -11.05 16.79
N VAL A 451 1.75 -12.08 17.45
CA VAL A 451 2.49 -13.31 17.78
C VAL A 451 2.88 -14.06 16.51
N LEU A 452 1.92 -14.30 15.61
CA LEU A 452 2.16 -15.06 14.38
C LEU A 452 3.22 -14.39 13.51
N LEU A 453 3.22 -13.05 13.39
CA LEU A 453 4.20 -12.31 12.59
C LEU A 453 5.63 -12.46 13.14
N LYS A 454 5.79 -12.56 14.46
CA LYS A 454 7.10 -12.81 15.09
C LYS A 454 7.60 -14.24 14.88
N GLU A 455 6.69 -15.20 14.80
CA GLU A 455 7.00 -16.63 14.66
C GLU A 455 6.98 -17.12 13.21
N ALA A 456 6.49 -16.29 12.29
CA ALA A 456 6.33 -16.64 10.90
C ALA A 456 7.68 -16.90 10.22
N ASP A 457 7.73 -17.97 9.43
CA ASP A 457 8.78 -18.13 8.44
C ASP A 457 8.39 -17.25 7.25
N LEU A 458 8.92 -16.04 7.28
CA LEU A 458 8.61 -14.97 6.36
C LEU A 458 9.49 -15.09 5.12
N GLN A 459 8.86 -15.03 3.95
CA GLN A 459 9.54 -14.95 2.66
C GLN A 459 9.12 -13.67 1.96
N SER A 460 10.09 -12.88 1.49
CA SER A 460 9.81 -11.76 0.60
C SER A 460 10.12 -12.17 -0.82
N PHE A 461 9.56 -11.41 -1.75
CA PHE A 461 10.09 -11.40 -3.10
C PHE A 461 11.53 -10.83 -3.06
N PRO A 462 12.48 -11.37 -3.85
CA PRO A 462 13.86 -10.96 -3.75
C PRO A 462 14.07 -9.50 -4.14
N MET A 463 14.90 -8.80 -3.36
CA MET A 463 15.38 -7.47 -3.73
C MET A 463 16.22 -7.56 -5.00
N SER A 464 15.88 -6.78 -6.02
CA SER A 464 16.73 -6.59 -7.18
C SER A 464 16.50 -5.21 -7.79
N GLY A 465 17.44 -4.75 -8.63
CA GLY A 465 17.26 -3.49 -9.35
C GLY A 465 16.22 -3.53 -10.47
N TYR A 466 15.72 -4.73 -10.79
CA TYR A 466 14.71 -5.03 -11.82
C TYR A 466 13.44 -5.67 -11.22
N VAL A 467 13.21 -5.48 -9.92
CA VAL A 467 12.12 -6.15 -9.18
C VAL A 467 10.73 -5.82 -9.75
N ASN A 468 10.53 -4.59 -10.22
CA ASN A 468 9.26 -4.17 -10.79
C ASN A 468 8.99 -4.84 -12.15
N GLU A 469 10.02 -4.99 -12.97
CA GLU A 469 9.97 -5.73 -14.22
C GLU A 469 9.65 -7.21 -13.96
N TYR A 470 10.24 -7.80 -12.91
CA TYR A 470 9.96 -9.19 -12.53
C TYR A 470 8.51 -9.37 -12.08
N LEU A 471 8.03 -8.56 -11.13
CA LEU A 471 6.64 -8.60 -10.66
C LEU A 471 5.64 -8.34 -11.80
N GLY A 472 5.96 -7.42 -12.71
CA GLY A 472 5.16 -7.15 -13.89
C GLY A 472 5.07 -8.35 -14.85
N ALA A 473 6.20 -9.02 -15.12
CA ALA A 473 6.23 -10.23 -15.94
C ALA A 473 5.37 -11.35 -15.34
N ILE A 474 5.48 -11.57 -14.02
CA ILE A 474 4.65 -12.52 -13.27
C ILE A 474 3.18 -12.15 -13.39
N GLY A 475 2.81 -10.92 -13.05
CA GLY A 475 1.43 -10.45 -13.08
C GLY A 475 0.79 -10.65 -14.45
N ASN A 476 1.47 -10.27 -15.54
CA ASN A 476 0.94 -10.40 -16.90
C ASN A 476 0.76 -11.87 -17.32
N ASN A 477 1.80 -12.69 -17.20
CA ASN A 477 1.81 -14.04 -17.74
C ASN A 477 1.04 -15.03 -16.86
N MET A 478 1.13 -14.92 -15.52
CA MET A 478 0.37 -15.80 -14.62
C MET A 478 -1.12 -15.45 -14.62
N THR A 479 -1.50 -14.16 -14.77
CA THR A 479 -2.92 -13.81 -14.97
C THR A 479 -3.48 -14.43 -16.24
N ALA A 480 -2.75 -14.37 -17.36
CA ALA A 480 -3.16 -15.02 -18.61
C ALA A 480 -3.29 -16.55 -18.46
N TYR A 481 -2.41 -17.17 -17.68
CA TYR A 481 -2.53 -18.59 -17.34
C TYR A 481 -3.78 -18.90 -16.50
N MET A 482 -4.07 -18.10 -15.46
CA MET A 482 -5.27 -18.25 -14.64
C MET A 482 -6.56 -18.08 -15.45
N GLU A 483 -6.59 -17.09 -16.35
CA GLU A 483 -7.70 -16.84 -17.28
C GLU A 483 -7.88 -17.98 -18.31
N GLY A 484 -6.82 -18.76 -18.56
CA GLY A 484 -6.80 -19.81 -19.58
C GLY A 484 -6.51 -19.30 -21.00
N THR A 485 -6.01 -18.07 -21.13
CA THR A 485 -5.58 -17.49 -22.41
C THR A 485 -4.13 -17.84 -22.76
N MET A 486 -3.39 -18.42 -21.82
CA MET A 486 -2.01 -18.91 -21.98
C MET A 486 -1.82 -20.24 -21.23
N ASP A 487 -1.02 -21.17 -21.77
CA ASP A 487 -0.63 -22.38 -21.05
C ASP A 487 0.56 -22.13 -20.10
N MET A 488 0.75 -23.02 -19.12
CA MET A 488 1.79 -22.88 -18.10
C MET A 488 3.20 -22.82 -18.70
N ASP A 489 3.51 -23.65 -19.71
CA ASP A 489 4.85 -23.73 -20.27
C ASP A 489 5.20 -22.42 -20.99
N THR A 490 4.27 -21.88 -21.77
CA THR A 490 4.42 -20.57 -22.41
C THR A 490 4.56 -19.46 -21.36
N ALA A 491 3.71 -19.44 -20.34
CA ALA A 491 3.74 -18.40 -19.31
C ALA A 491 5.06 -18.37 -18.53
N VAL A 492 5.54 -19.54 -18.08
CA VAL A 492 6.80 -19.67 -17.36
C VAL A 492 8.00 -19.30 -18.25
N SER A 493 7.99 -19.72 -19.52
CA SER A 493 9.04 -19.37 -20.48
C SER A 493 9.12 -17.86 -20.71
N ASN A 494 7.98 -17.19 -20.93
CA ASN A 494 7.94 -15.75 -21.12
C ASN A 494 8.48 -15.00 -19.90
N ILE A 495 8.05 -15.39 -18.69
CA ILE A 495 8.52 -14.75 -17.45
C ILE A 495 10.04 -14.90 -17.33
N GLN A 496 10.57 -16.11 -17.55
CA GLN A 496 12.00 -16.38 -17.46
C GLN A 496 12.81 -15.57 -18.48
N GLU A 497 12.33 -15.42 -19.71
CA GLU A 497 12.98 -14.61 -20.74
C GLU A 497 12.94 -13.11 -20.41
N GLU A 498 11.77 -12.58 -20.02
CA GLU A 498 11.59 -11.18 -19.66
C GLU A 498 12.45 -10.78 -18.46
N VAL A 499 12.45 -11.59 -17.39
CA VAL A 499 13.22 -11.29 -16.19
C VAL A 499 14.72 -11.45 -16.41
N GLN A 500 15.16 -12.43 -17.20
CA GLN A 500 16.58 -12.60 -17.51
C GLN A 500 17.08 -11.40 -18.32
N ALA A 501 16.31 -10.93 -19.30
CA ALA A 501 16.64 -9.73 -20.07
C ALA A 501 16.73 -8.48 -19.18
N ALA A 502 15.80 -8.31 -18.23
CA ALA A 502 15.83 -7.21 -17.28
C ALA A 502 17.05 -7.28 -16.35
N ALA A 503 17.39 -8.48 -15.86
CA ALA A 503 18.56 -8.72 -15.03
C ALA A 503 19.87 -8.47 -15.80
N ASP A 504 19.98 -8.91 -17.05
CA ASP A 504 21.16 -8.67 -17.88
C ASP A 504 21.33 -7.18 -18.20
N ALA A 505 20.24 -6.49 -18.55
CA ALA A 505 20.26 -5.05 -18.77
C ALA A 505 20.68 -4.27 -17.51
N PHE A 506 20.19 -4.66 -16.34
CA PHE A 506 20.57 -4.05 -15.07
C PHE A 506 22.04 -4.28 -14.74
N ASN A 507 22.55 -5.50 -14.98
CA ASN A 507 23.93 -5.88 -14.70
C ASN A 507 24.92 -5.44 -15.80
N GLY A 508 24.45 -4.80 -16.87
CA GLY A 508 25.29 -4.35 -18.00
C GLY A 508 25.90 -5.49 -18.82
N LYS A 509 25.20 -6.63 -18.93
CA LYS A 509 25.63 -7.83 -19.67
C LYS A 509 25.17 -7.84 -21.13
#